data_AF-A0A140KZI9-F1
#
_entry.id   AF-A0A140KZI9-F1
#
_cell.length_a   1.000
_cell.length_b   1.000
_cell.length_c   1.000
_cell.angle_alpha   90.00
_cell.angle_beta   90.00
_cell.angle_gamma   90.00
#
_symmetry.space_group_name_H-M   'P 1'
#
loop_
_entity.id
_entity.type
_entity.pdbx_description
1 polymer ?
#
loop_
_entity_poly.entity_id
_entity_poly.type
_entity_poly.pdbx_seq_one_letter_code
_entity_poly.pdbx_strand_id
1 'polypeptide(L)'
;MVFDEVTGSFRLNVYIPPEPENKKGRRRKEEDWVTVPLEIPVRYRSILLQHLLRAGAYTVRVIRKNRRFDCFISFPLGDDVPVNKDLPMAGIDLNPDVVAVTVALPDGNFHISRCFRCPELVYVSHEKREWIAGNLAKDIAEWLESLGIKQVALEELSFAQDHDTNRLFNRVTHNFCKRLLFNRIVVALRKRGIAVFTVSARFTSLIGYFKYSRDYGLSAHQGAAFVIARRALGFTEKVPKEILNRLSPREGWQHFKLWGKLSGLFRAARKRAVRNGHMILGWNPEEWLSFMFGNSS
;
A
#
# COMPACT_ATOMS: atom_id res chain seq x y z
N MET A 1 -3.28 15.00 -26.81
CA MET A 1 -2.38 15.94 -26.13
C MET A 1 -1.09 15.96 -26.91
N VAL A 2 -0.59 17.15 -27.16
CA VAL A 2 0.65 17.39 -27.90
C VAL A 2 1.55 18.20 -27.00
N PHE A 3 2.82 17.81 -26.92
CA PHE A 3 3.86 18.58 -26.26
C PHE A 3 4.67 19.27 -27.35
N ASP A 4 4.82 20.58 -27.26
CA ASP A 4 5.66 21.37 -28.13
C ASP A 4 7.03 21.53 -27.45
N GLU A 5 8.05 20.88 -28.01
CA GLU A 5 9.42 20.88 -27.46
C GLU A 5 10.08 22.26 -27.55
N VAL A 6 9.71 23.09 -28.53
CA VAL A 6 10.30 24.42 -28.76
C VAL A 6 9.79 25.40 -27.70
N THR A 7 8.49 25.36 -27.43
CA THR A 7 7.87 26.28 -26.45
C THR A 7 7.76 25.69 -25.04
N GLY A 8 8.02 24.40 -24.87
CA GLY A 8 7.81 23.67 -23.62
C GLY A 8 6.33 23.63 -23.18
N SER A 9 5.40 23.81 -24.13
CA SER A 9 3.97 23.98 -23.84
C SER A 9 3.17 22.72 -24.15
N PHE A 10 2.08 22.51 -23.40
CA PHE A 10 1.13 21.42 -23.64
C PHE A 10 -0.09 21.96 -24.38
N ARG A 11 -0.59 21.18 -25.34
CA ARG A 11 -1.83 21.47 -26.07
C ARG A 11 -2.77 20.27 -26.03
N LEU A 12 -4.07 20.54 -26.02
CA LEU A 12 -5.13 19.52 -26.04
C LEU A 12 -5.90 19.60 -27.35
N ASN A 13 -6.00 18.46 -28.04
CA ASN A 13 -6.87 18.33 -29.20
C ASN A 13 -8.26 17.94 -28.69
N VAL A 14 -9.22 18.82 -28.89
CA VAL A 14 -10.61 18.66 -28.46
C VAL A 14 -11.47 18.46 -29.69
N TYR A 15 -12.24 17.38 -29.70
CA TYR A 15 -13.25 17.16 -30.72
C TYR A 15 -14.46 18.05 -30.44
N ILE A 16 -14.85 18.84 -31.43
CA ILE A 16 -16.06 19.67 -31.40
C ILE A 16 -16.99 19.11 -32.48
N PRO A 17 -18.12 18.49 -32.09
CA PRO A 17 -19.05 17.97 -33.07
C PRO A 17 -19.65 19.12 -33.89
N PRO A 18 -19.72 18.98 -35.22
CA PRO A 18 -20.31 19.98 -36.09
C PRO A 18 -21.83 20.00 -35.94
N GLU A 19 -22.43 21.18 -36.06
CA GLU A 19 -23.88 21.37 -36.06
C GLU A 19 -24.43 21.43 -37.51
N PRO A 20 -25.53 20.71 -37.82
CA PRO A 20 -26.29 19.81 -36.96
C PRO A 20 -25.58 18.45 -36.74
N GLU A 21 -25.73 17.92 -35.54
CA GLU A 21 -25.10 16.67 -35.11
C GLU A 21 -25.66 15.47 -35.90
N ASN A 22 -24.96 15.00 -36.93
CA ASN A 22 -25.37 13.82 -37.68
C ASN A 22 -24.98 12.55 -36.91
N LYS A 23 -25.93 11.99 -36.15
CA LYS A 23 -25.73 10.95 -35.11
C LYS A 23 -25.30 9.56 -35.61
N LYS A 24 -25.11 9.33 -36.92
CA LYS A 24 -24.73 8.00 -37.46
C LYS A 24 -23.54 8.07 -38.42
N GLY A 25 -22.45 7.39 -38.06
CA GLY A 25 -21.42 6.92 -38.98
C GLY A 25 -20.49 7.96 -39.64
N ARG A 26 -20.63 9.26 -39.34
CA ARG A 26 -19.71 10.28 -39.85
C ARG A 26 -18.30 10.02 -39.33
N ARG A 27 -17.33 9.85 -40.24
CA ARG A 27 -15.90 9.87 -39.89
C ARG A 27 -15.54 11.28 -39.41
N ARG A 28 -14.86 11.35 -38.26
CA ARG A 28 -14.30 12.61 -37.75
C ARG A 28 -13.26 13.12 -38.73
N LYS A 29 -13.40 14.38 -39.14
CA LYS A 29 -12.46 15.07 -40.02
C LYS A 29 -11.54 15.96 -39.19
N GLU A 30 -10.44 16.42 -39.79
CA GLU A 30 -9.48 17.31 -39.12
C GLU A 30 -10.11 18.64 -38.70
N GLU A 31 -11.03 19.19 -39.51
CA GLU A 31 -11.84 20.38 -39.22
C GLU A 31 -12.72 20.25 -37.96
N ASP A 32 -13.00 19.02 -37.51
CA ASP A 32 -13.80 18.76 -36.29
C ASP A 32 -12.95 18.84 -35.00
N TRP A 33 -11.65 19.11 -35.11
CA TRP A 33 -10.73 19.18 -33.97
C TRP A 33 -10.17 20.58 -33.77
N VAL A 34 -10.19 21.05 -32.52
CA VAL A 34 -9.56 22.30 -32.12
C VAL A 34 -8.43 22.00 -31.16
N THR A 35 -7.27 22.64 -31.39
CA THR A 35 -6.10 22.50 -30.55
C THR A 35 -5.96 23.70 -29.62
N VAL A 36 -6.29 23.50 -28.34
CA VAL A 36 -6.27 24.56 -27.32
C VAL A 36 -5.02 24.48 -26.44
N PRO A 37 -4.49 25.61 -25.94
CA PRO A 37 -3.47 25.60 -24.90
C PRO A 37 -3.95 24.87 -23.65
N LEU A 38 -3.07 24.08 -23.04
CA LEU A 38 -3.36 23.31 -21.83
C LEU A 38 -2.32 23.65 -20.76
N GLU A 39 -2.75 24.34 -19.71
CA GLU A 39 -1.87 24.64 -18.59
C GLU A 39 -1.72 23.40 -17.68
N ILE A 40 -0.50 22.88 -17.60
CA ILE A 40 -0.14 21.78 -16.70
C ILE A 40 0.67 22.33 -15.52
N PRO A 41 0.23 22.10 -14.26
CA PRO A 41 1.01 22.43 -13.08
C PRO A 41 2.41 21.80 -13.14
N VAL A 42 3.45 22.58 -12.82
CA VAL A 42 4.87 22.19 -12.94
C VAL A 42 5.14 20.80 -12.35
N ARG A 43 4.61 20.52 -11.15
CA ARG A 43 4.74 19.24 -10.44
C ARG A 43 4.26 17.99 -11.21
N TYR A 44 3.46 18.16 -12.27
CA TYR A 44 2.93 17.05 -13.07
C TYR A 44 3.48 17.00 -14.49
N ARG A 45 4.29 17.98 -14.90
CA ARG A 45 4.81 18.04 -16.28
C ARG A 45 5.71 16.85 -16.61
N SER A 46 6.67 16.53 -15.74
CA SER A 46 7.63 15.45 -15.96
C SER A 46 6.94 14.08 -16.09
N ILE A 47 6.05 13.74 -15.14
CA ILE A 47 5.34 12.45 -15.15
C ILE A 47 4.40 12.30 -16.36
N LEU A 48 3.74 13.38 -16.75
CA LEU A 48 2.89 13.39 -17.94
C LEU A 48 3.73 13.26 -19.21
N LEU A 49 4.85 13.97 -19.32
CA LEU A 49 5.74 13.90 -20.47
C LEU A 49 6.31 12.49 -20.64
N GLN A 50 6.79 11.88 -19.56
CA GLN A 50 7.26 10.48 -19.58
C GLN A 50 6.17 9.51 -20.05
N HIS A 51 4.92 9.71 -19.61
CA HIS A 51 3.79 8.88 -20.05
C HIS A 51 3.49 9.06 -21.55
N LEU A 52 3.51 10.30 -22.03
CA LEU A 52 3.28 10.61 -23.45
C LEU A 52 4.40 10.06 -24.35
N LEU A 53 5.67 10.13 -23.92
CA LEU A 53 6.81 9.57 -24.64
C LEU A 53 6.71 8.04 -24.80
N ARG A 54 6.05 7.35 -23.88
CA ARG A 54 5.76 5.91 -23.98
C ARG A 54 4.53 5.58 -24.83
N ALA A 55 3.93 6.57 -25.48
CA ALA A 55 2.66 6.45 -26.20
C ALA A 55 1.54 5.82 -25.35
N GLY A 56 1.55 6.05 -24.04
CA GLY A 56 0.58 5.46 -23.13
C GLY A 56 -0.82 6.04 -23.32
N ALA A 57 -1.85 5.20 -23.25
CA ALA A 57 -3.23 5.66 -23.28
C ALA A 57 -3.56 6.53 -22.05
N TYR A 58 -4.41 7.54 -22.25
CA TYR A 58 -4.89 8.44 -21.19
C TYR A 58 -6.32 8.89 -21.51
N THR A 59 -7.03 9.28 -20.46
CA THR A 59 -8.39 9.84 -20.56
C THR A 59 -8.34 11.31 -20.18
N VAL A 60 -9.05 12.14 -20.94
CA VAL A 60 -9.24 13.56 -20.63
C VAL A 60 -10.72 13.85 -20.45
N ARG A 61 -11.09 14.43 -19.32
CA ARG A 61 -12.44 14.96 -19.08
C ARG A 61 -12.37 16.47 -18.93
N VAL A 62 -13.07 17.18 -19.80
CA VAL A 62 -13.15 18.65 -19.76
C VAL A 62 -14.43 19.03 -19.02
N ILE A 63 -14.32 19.91 -18.02
CA ILE A 63 -15.46 20.38 -17.22
C ILE A 63 -15.46 21.91 -17.22
N ARG A 64 -16.60 22.51 -17.54
CA ARG A 64 -16.78 23.96 -17.44
C ARG A 64 -17.17 24.35 -16.02
N LYS A 65 -16.38 25.21 -15.37
CA LYS A 65 -16.66 25.80 -14.04
C LYS A 65 -16.30 27.28 -14.04
N ASN A 66 -17.19 28.14 -13.54
CA ASN A 66 -16.95 29.57 -13.37
C ASN A 66 -16.31 30.26 -14.60
N ARG A 67 -16.87 30.02 -15.80
CA ARG A 67 -16.36 30.50 -17.10
C ARG A 67 -14.96 30.01 -17.49
N ARG A 68 -14.39 29.04 -16.78
CA ARG A 68 -13.14 28.34 -17.10
C ARG A 68 -13.43 26.89 -17.49
N PHE A 69 -12.47 26.27 -18.17
CA PHE A 69 -12.49 24.85 -18.51
C PHE A 69 -11.38 24.14 -17.75
N ASP A 70 -11.75 23.24 -16.85
CA ASP A 70 -10.82 22.37 -16.13
C ASP A 70 -10.65 21.06 -16.88
N CYS A 71 -9.40 20.63 -17.07
CA CYS A 71 -9.07 19.36 -17.69
C CYS A 71 -8.62 18.35 -16.63
N PHE A 72 -9.36 17.26 -16.49
CA PHE A 72 -9.00 16.12 -15.65
C PHE A 72 -8.35 15.06 -16.52
N ILE A 73 -7.04 14.87 -16.33
CA ILE A 73 -6.23 13.94 -17.11
C ILE A 73 -5.90 12.74 -16.22
N SER A 74 -6.25 11.54 -16.68
CA SER A 74 -6.07 10.29 -15.95
C SER A 74 -5.31 9.28 -16.81
N PHE A 75 -4.30 8.67 -16.22
CA PHE A 75 -3.51 7.60 -16.84
C PHE A 75 -2.93 6.68 -15.76
N PRO A 76 -2.64 5.41 -16.10
CA PRO A 76 -2.03 4.48 -15.14
C PRO A 76 -0.58 4.88 -14.84
N LEU A 77 -0.21 4.79 -13.56
CA LEU A 77 1.18 4.86 -13.13
C LEU A 77 1.63 3.44 -12.87
N GLY A 78 2.43 2.85 -13.76
CA GLY A 78 2.96 1.49 -13.65
C GLY A 78 4.48 1.50 -13.54
N ASP A 79 5.02 0.53 -12.81
CA ASP A 79 6.45 0.26 -12.71
C ASP A 79 6.70 -1.11 -13.36
N ASP A 80 7.29 -1.14 -14.57
CA ASP A 80 7.67 -2.39 -15.25
C ASP A 80 9.08 -2.86 -14.85
N VAL A 81 9.66 -2.24 -13.81
CA VAL A 81 11.05 -2.43 -13.40
C VAL A 81 11.11 -3.53 -12.34
N PRO A 82 12.04 -4.50 -12.43
CA PRO A 82 12.24 -5.48 -11.36
C PRO A 82 12.76 -4.80 -10.08
N VAL A 83 12.57 -5.46 -8.93
CA VAL A 83 13.14 -5.01 -7.65
C VAL A 83 14.67 -4.92 -7.78
N ASN A 84 15.24 -3.76 -7.42
CA ASN A 84 16.69 -3.59 -7.36
C ASN A 84 17.18 -4.02 -5.96
N LYS A 85 17.82 -5.19 -5.87
CA LYS A 85 18.25 -5.76 -4.59
C LYS A 85 19.45 -5.05 -3.96
N ASP A 86 20.14 -4.19 -4.71
CA ASP A 86 21.29 -3.42 -4.24
C ASP A 86 20.89 -2.10 -3.57
N LEU A 87 19.59 -1.77 -3.56
CA LEU A 87 19.04 -0.57 -2.93
C LEU A 87 18.25 -0.91 -1.66
N PRO A 88 18.22 0.01 -0.67
CA PRO A 88 17.32 -0.13 0.48
C PRO A 88 15.86 -0.30 0.04
N MET A 89 15.11 -1.09 0.79
CA MET A 89 13.68 -1.34 0.56
C MET A 89 12.89 -0.88 1.77
N ALA A 90 11.90 0.00 1.55
CA ALA A 90 10.92 0.30 2.60
C ALA A 90 9.73 -0.65 2.49
N GLY A 91 9.32 -1.25 3.60
CA GLY A 91 8.07 -2.00 3.69
C GLY A 91 7.03 -1.18 4.43
N ILE A 92 5.76 -1.29 4.00
CA ILE A 92 4.63 -0.60 4.64
C ILE A 92 3.61 -1.64 5.11
N ASP A 93 3.35 -1.65 6.42
CA ASP A 93 2.19 -2.31 7.00
C ASP A 93 1.04 -1.29 7.11
N LEU A 94 -0.09 -1.62 6.47
CA LEU A 94 -1.24 -0.73 6.39
C LEU A 94 -2.33 -1.17 7.36
N ASN A 95 -2.57 -0.33 8.36
CA ASN A 95 -3.72 -0.42 9.23
C ASN A 95 -4.45 0.95 9.28
N PRO A 96 -5.79 1.00 9.35
CA PRO A 96 -6.55 2.25 9.33
C PRO A 96 -6.28 3.18 10.50
N ASP A 97 -5.78 2.68 11.62
CA ASP A 97 -5.39 3.44 12.81
C ASP A 97 -3.91 3.84 12.79
N VAL A 98 -3.06 3.05 12.14
CA VAL A 98 -1.62 3.29 12.04
C VAL A 98 -1.04 2.71 10.76
N VAL A 99 -0.24 3.53 10.06
CA VAL A 99 0.61 3.07 8.97
C VAL A 99 2.04 2.97 9.48
N ALA A 100 2.60 1.75 9.51
CA ALA A 100 3.97 1.53 9.92
C ALA A 100 4.86 1.37 8.67
N VAL A 101 5.97 2.11 8.64
CA VAL A 101 6.94 2.06 7.54
C VAL A 101 8.30 1.70 8.12
N THR A 102 8.94 0.69 7.55
CA THR A 102 10.25 0.22 8.01
C THR A 102 11.19 -0.06 6.86
N VAL A 103 12.42 0.43 6.94
CA VAL A 103 13.45 0.30 5.90
C VAL A 103 14.39 -0.85 6.24
N ALA A 104 14.60 -1.73 5.27
CA ALA A 104 15.64 -2.75 5.26
C ALA A 104 16.77 -2.33 4.30
N LEU A 105 18.01 -2.54 4.72
CA LEU A 105 19.18 -2.42 3.85
C LEU A 105 19.27 -3.59 2.86
N PRO A 106 20.10 -3.48 1.79
CA PRO A 106 20.30 -4.56 0.81
C PRO A 106 20.68 -5.93 1.40
N ASP A 107 21.45 -5.93 2.50
CA ASP A 107 21.82 -7.14 3.26
C ASP A 107 20.66 -7.71 4.12
N GLY A 108 19.52 -7.02 4.11
CA GLY A 108 18.30 -7.32 4.86
C GLY A 108 18.28 -6.73 6.26
N ASN A 109 19.35 -6.09 6.73
CA ASN A 109 19.42 -5.56 8.09
C ASN A 109 18.44 -4.39 8.29
N PHE A 110 18.01 -4.23 9.53
CA PHE A 110 17.15 -3.12 9.93
C PHE A 110 17.89 -1.80 9.78
N HIS A 111 17.23 -0.77 9.22
CA HIS A 111 17.77 0.59 9.14
C HIS A 111 17.01 1.57 10.02
N ILE A 112 15.75 1.84 9.68
CA ILE A 112 14.91 2.83 10.37
C ILE A 112 13.44 2.46 10.26
N SER A 113 12.64 2.88 11.23
CA SER A 113 11.19 2.66 11.25
C SER A 113 10.45 3.88 11.76
N ARG A 114 9.23 4.10 11.25
CA ARG A 114 8.33 5.17 11.70
C ARG A 114 6.88 4.72 11.61
N CYS A 115 6.10 5.08 12.62
CA CYS A 115 4.64 4.94 12.61
C CYS A 115 3.97 6.27 12.33
N PHE A 116 3.04 6.28 11.38
CA PHE A 116 2.19 7.41 11.07
C PHE A 116 0.77 7.08 11.57
N ARG A 117 0.38 7.68 12.70
CA ARG A 117 -0.91 7.38 13.35
C ARG A 117 -2.04 8.17 12.71
N CYS A 118 -3.18 7.52 12.52
CA CYS A 118 -4.40 8.11 11.98
C CYS A 118 -5.67 7.48 12.61
N PRO A 119 -5.82 7.52 13.95
CA PRO A 119 -6.92 6.82 14.66
C PRO A 119 -8.32 7.29 14.23
N GLU A 120 -8.45 8.53 13.75
CA GLU A 120 -9.72 9.11 13.33
C GLU A 120 -10.27 8.54 12.02
N LEU A 121 -9.42 7.91 11.19
CA LEU A 121 -9.72 7.59 9.78
C LEU A 121 -11.00 6.77 9.60
N VAL A 122 -11.29 5.87 10.55
CA VAL A 122 -12.44 4.95 10.50
C VAL A 122 -13.75 5.58 10.95
N TYR A 123 -13.73 6.71 11.66
CA TYR A 123 -14.94 7.34 12.24
C TYR A 123 -15.32 8.68 11.60
N VAL A 124 -14.40 9.34 10.89
CA VAL A 124 -14.66 10.63 10.25
C VAL A 124 -15.54 10.51 9.00
N SER A 125 -16.11 11.64 8.56
CA SER A 125 -16.84 11.77 7.29
C SER A 125 -15.99 11.38 6.08
N HIS A 126 -16.64 11.07 4.96
CA HIS A 126 -15.96 10.69 3.72
C HIS A 126 -14.95 11.76 3.24
N GLU A 127 -15.34 13.03 3.23
CA GLU A 127 -14.47 14.13 2.79
C GLU A 127 -13.26 14.30 3.70
N LYS A 128 -13.47 14.28 5.03
CA LYS A 128 -12.37 14.36 5.99
C LYS A 128 -11.46 13.14 5.89
N ARG A 129 -12.02 11.94 5.65
CA ARG A 129 -11.25 10.71 5.44
C ARG A 129 -10.34 10.79 4.21
N GLU A 130 -10.87 11.27 3.09
CA GLU A 130 -10.10 11.49 1.86
C GLU A 130 -8.95 12.49 2.08
N TRP A 131 -9.22 13.58 2.79
CA TRP A 131 -8.21 14.57 3.16
C TRP A 131 -7.12 13.98 4.07
N ILE A 132 -7.49 13.25 5.13
CA ILE A 132 -6.55 12.58 6.03
C ILE A 132 -5.68 11.58 5.26
N ALA A 133 -6.31 10.70 4.47
CA ALA A 133 -5.58 9.69 3.69
C ALA A 133 -4.62 10.32 2.68
N GLY A 134 -5.01 11.44 2.05
CA GLY A 134 -4.18 12.20 1.13
C GLY A 134 -2.95 12.82 1.82
N ASN A 135 -3.14 13.48 2.96
CA ASN A 135 -2.03 14.06 3.73
C ASN A 135 -1.10 12.98 4.29
N LEU A 136 -1.65 11.91 4.86
CA LEU A 136 -0.86 10.79 5.36
C LEU A 136 0.02 10.18 4.26
N ALA A 137 -0.55 9.96 3.08
CA ALA A 137 0.20 9.47 1.92
C ALA A 137 1.30 10.44 1.48
N LYS A 138 1.04 11.75 1.53
CA LYS A 138 2.02 12.79 1.24
C LYS A 138 3.16 12.75 2.25
N ASP A 139 2.86 12.73 3.55
CA ASP A 139 3.85 12.73 4.64
C ASP A 139 4.75 11.49 4.60
N ILE A 140 4.17 10.31 4.32
CA ILE A 140 4.93 9.07 4.14
C ILE A 140 5.89 9.19 2.95
N ALA A 141 5.38 9.69 1.82
CA ALA A 141 6.18 9.79 0.61
C ALA A 141 7.31 10.83 0.74
N GLU A 142 7.06 11.95 1.41
CA GLU A 142 8.08 12.98 1.70
C GLU A 142 9.14 12.47 2.67
N TRP A 143 8.73 11.71 3.68
CA TRP A 143 9.67 11.10 4.61
C TRP A 143 10.56 10.04 3.94
N LEU A 144 10.02 9.22 3.04
CA LEU A 144 10.81 8.26 2.29
C LEU A 144 11.74 8.94 1.27
N GLU A 145 11.26 10.00 0.62
CA GLU A 145 12.05 10.81 -0.31
C GLU A 145 13.22 11.50 0.40
N SER A 146 13.01 12.04 1.61
CA SER A 146 14.09 12.67 2.39
C SER A 146 15.16 11.69 2.86
N LEU A 147 14.82 10.40 2.95
CA LEU A 147 15.76 9.30 3.22
C LEU A 147 16.43 8.76 1.95
N GLY A 148 16.10 9.29 0.76
CA GLY A 148 16.64 8.83 -0.51
C GLY A 148 16.11 7.46 -0.97
N ILE A 149 15.02 6.97 -0.38
CA ILE A 149 14.44 5.65 -0.72
C ILE A 149 13.83 5.69 -2.13
N LYS A 150 14.15 4.69 -2.94
CA LYS A 150 13.70 4.57 -4.34
C LYS A 150 12.72 3.43 -4.59
N GLN A 151 12.52 2.55 -3.61
CA GLN A 151 11.63 1.41 -3.74
C GLN A 151 10.89 1.08 -2.44
N VAL A 152 9.61 0.75 -2.58
CA VAL A 152 8.70 0.44 -1.48
C VAL A 152 7.94 -0.84 -1.79
N ALA A 153 7.73 -1.68 -0.77
CA ALA A 153 6.89 -2.86 -0.82
C ALA A 153 5.67 -2.70 0.11
N LEU A 154 4.51 -3.12 -0.38
CA LEU A 154 3.27 -3.23 0.40
C LEU A 154 2.74 -4.66 0.34
N GLU A 155 1.82 -4.99 1.23
CA GLU A 155 1.05 -6.23 1.10
C GLU A 155 0.14 -6.20 -0.14
N GLU A 156 0.00 -7.35 -0.80
CA GLU A 156 -1.06 -7.57 -1.78
C GLU A 156 -2.44 -7.43 -1.12
N LEU A 157 -3.32 -6.64 -1.74
CA LEU A 157 -4.72 -6.54 -1.31
C LEU A 157 -5.45 -7.86 -1.64
N SER A 158 -5.68 -8.71 -0.63
CA SER A 158 -6.54 -9.88 -0.77
C SER A 158 -8.02 -9.49 -0.59
N PHE A 159 -8.83 -9.62 -1.65
CA PHE A 159 -10.28 -9.41 -1.60
C PHE A 159 -10.97 -10.65 -1.00
N ALA A 160 -11.10 -10.71 0.33
CA ALA A 160 -11.97 -11.70 0.96
C ALA A 160 -13.38 -11.12 1.12
N GLN A 161 -14.35 -11.65 0.39
CA GLN A 161 -15.78 -11.45 0.65
C GLN A 161 -16.20 -12.40 1.78
N ASP A 162 -16.12 -11.94 3.03
CA ASP A 162 -16.76 -12.65 4.14
C ASP A 162 -18.08 -11.95 4.49
N HIS A 163 -19.17 -12.71 4.55
CA HIS A 163 -20.52 -12.26 4.93
C HIS A 163 -20.78 -12.59 6.40
N ASP A 164 -20.76 -11.60 7.31
CA ASP A 164 -21.26 -11.78 8.69
C ASP A 164 -21.61 -10.45 9.42
N THR A 165 -22.88 -10.24 9.80
CA THR A 165 -23.66 -8.99 9.70
C THR A 165 -23.37 -7.83 10.67
N ASN A 166 -22.63 -8.01 11.77
CA ASN A 166 -22.27 -6.91 12.70
C ASN A 166 -20.77 -6.62 12.79
N ARG A 167 -19.91 -7.64 12.68
CA ARG A 167 -18.47 -7.46 12.43
C ARG A 167 -18.21 -6.99 10.99
N LEU A 168 -19.16 -7.22 10.08
CA LEU A 168 -19.12 -6.76 8.70
C LEU A 168 -18.91 -5.26 8.61
N PHE A 169 -19.66 -4.44 9.35
CA PHE A 169 -19.60 -2.99 9.15
C PHE A 169 -18.22 -2.42 9.52
N ASN A 170 -17.69 -2.79 10.69
CA ASN A 170 -16.34 -2.38 11.09
C ASN A 170 -15.28 -2.97 10.15
N ARG A 171 -15.41 -4.23 9.74
CA ARG A 171 -14.49 -4.86 8.78
C ARG A 171 -14.55 -4.21 7.39
N VAL A 172 -15.74 -3.85 6.92
CA VAL A 172 -15.98 -3.19 5.62
C VAL A 172 -15.38 -1.79 5.66
N THR A 173 -15.65 -1.01 6.71
CA THR A 173 -15.06 0.32 6.90
C THR A 173 -13.54 0.24 7.00
N HIS A 174 -13.02 -0.76 7.73
CA HIS A 174 -11.58 -0.99 7.87
C HIS A 174 -10.92 -1.38 6.54
N ASN A 175 -11.52 -2.31 5.79
CA ASN A 175 -11.05 -2.70 4.47
C ASN A 175 -11.14 -1.56 3.45
N PHE A 176 -12.21 -0.76 3.53
CA PHE A 176 -12.36 0.44 2.74
C PHE A 176 -11.24 1.44 3.03
N CYS A 177 -10.97 1.72 4.31
CA CYS A 177 -9.88 2.59 4.73
C CYS A 177 -8.51 2.06 4.31
N LYS A 178 -8.24 0.75 4.48
CA LYS A 178 -6.99 0.12 4.02
C LYS A 178 -6.80 0.28 2.52
N ARG A 179 -7.86 0.06 1.72
CA ARG A 179 -7.82 0.25 0.25
C ARG A 179 -7.62 1.70 -0.14
N LEU A 180 -8.29 2.63 0.54
CA LEU A 180 -8.12 4.06 0.33
C LEU A 180 -6.66 4.46 0.59
N LEU A 181 -6.10 4.05 1.74
CA LEU A 181 -4.70 4.31 2.09
C LEU A 181 -3.75 3.70 1.07
N PHE A 182 -3.93 2.43 0.71
CA PHE A 182 -3.12 1.75 -0.31
C PHE A 182 -3.07 2.57 -1.60
N ASN A 183 -4.23 2.94 -2.14
CA ASN A 183 -4.31 3.69 -3.39
C ASN A 183 -3.65 5.08 -3.28
N ARG A 184 -3.90 5.81 -2.18
CA ARG A 184 -3.34 7.14 -1.97
C ARG A 184 -1.82 7.10 -1.82
N ILE A 185 -1.30 6.13 -1.07
CA ILE A 185 0.14 5.92 -0.86
C ILE A 185 0.81 5.52 -2.17
N VAL A 186 0.31 4.52 -2.90
CA VAL A 186 0.88 4.09 -4.18
C VAL A 186 0.99 5.26 -5.16
N VAL A 187 -0.08 6.05 -5.30
CA VAL A 187 -0.07 7.22 -6.19
C VAL A 187 0.91 8.29 -5.69
N ALA A 188 0.99 8.55 -4.39
CA ALA A 188 1.90 9.55 -3.83
C ALA A 188 3.38 9.18 -4.01
N LEU A 189 3.71 7.90 -3.87
CA LEU A 189 5.05 7.33 -4.08
C LEU A 189 5.45 7.36 -5.56
N ARG A 190 4.59 6.84 -6.45
CA ARG A 190 4.87 6.82 -7.90
C ARG A 190 5.01 8.21 -8.49
N LYS A 191 4.23 9.19 -7.99
CA LYS A 191 4.39 10.61 -8.38
C LYS A 191 5.77 11.19 -8.04
N ARG A 192 6.50 10.60 -7.09
CA ARG A 192 7.87 10.98 -6.71
C ARG A 192 8.93 10.06 -7.32
N GLY A 193 8.55 9.21 -8.27
CA GLY A 193 9.47 8.26 -8.90
C GLY A 193 9.94 7.14 -7.97
N ILE A 194 9.21 6.86 -6.89
CA ILE A 194 9.48 5.74 -6.00
C ILE A 194 8.73 4.53 -6.54
N ALA A 195 9.46 3.47 -6.89
CA ALA A 195 8.89 2.22 -7.40
C ALA A 195 8.11 1.50 -6.31
N VAL A 196 6.94 0.94 -6.66
CA VAL A 196 6.07 0.27 -5.70
C VAL A 196 5.81 -1.18 -6.09
N PHE A 197 6.15 -2.08 -5.18
CA PHE A 197 6.01 -3.52 -5.28
C PHE A 197 4.96 -4.06 -4.31
N THR A 198 4.40 -5.22 -4.62
CA THR A 198 3.52 -5.95 -3.72
C THR A 198 4.11 -7.31 -3.36
N VAL A 199 3.95 -7.72 -2.11
CA VAL A 199 4.34 -9.04 -1.62
C VAL A 199 3.20 -9.69 -0.87
N SER A 200 3.24 -11.02 -0.76
CA SER A 200 2.28 -11.76 0.04
C SER A 200 2.27 -11.30 1.50
N ALA A 201 1.08 -11.08 2.07
CA ALA A 201 0.85 -10.76 3.50
C ALA A 201 1.07 -11.96 4.45
N ARG A 202 1.51 -13.11 3.93
CA ARG A 202 1.49 -14.37 4.68
C ARG A 202 2.40 -14.31 5.92
N PHE A 203 1.77 -14.37 7.09
CA PHE A 203 2.38 -14.40 8.43
C PHE A 203 3.24 -13.17 8.79
N THR A 204 3.12 -12.05 8.08
CA THR A 204 3.94 -10.84 8.29
C THR A 204 3.92 -10.36 9.75
N SER A 205 2.74 -10.22 10.35
CA SER A 205 2.61 -9.79 11.75
C SER A 205 3.19 -10.79 12.76
N LEU A 206 3.00 -12.10 12.51
CA LEU A 206 3.49 -13.16 13.40
C LEU A 206 5.02 -13.25 13.38
N ILE A 207 5.60 -13.20 12.17
CA ILE A 207 7.04 -13.19 11.95
C ILE A 207 7.65 -11.93 12.55
N GLY A 208 7.06 -10.77 12.26
CA GLY A 208 7.50 -9.47 12.72
C GLY A 208 7.62 -9.42 14.24
N TYR A 209 6.56 -9.87 14.93
CA TYR A 209 6.57 -9.95 16.39
C TYR A 209 7.67 -10.88 16.90
N PHE A 210 7.63 -12.15 16.50
CA PHE A 210 8.47 -13.17 17.13
C PHE A 210 9.95 -13.07 16.80
N LYS A 211 10.29 -12.45 15.67
CA LYS A 211 11.67 -12.40 15.20
C LYS A 211 12.30 -11.01 15.36
N TYR A 212 11.52 -9.94 15.33
CA TYR A 212 12.08 -8.59 15.16
C TYR A 212 11.61 -7.59 16.22
N SER A 213 10.42 -7.77 16.82
CA SER A 213 9.90 -6.80 17.80
C SER A 213 10.82 -6.63 19.01
N ARG A 214 11.28 -7.72 19.61
CA ARG A 214 12.16 -7.66 20.79
C ARG A 214 13.55 -7.10 20.44
N ASP A 215 14.16 -7.62 19.38
CA ASP A 215 15.56 -7.31 19.05
C ASP A 215 15.76 -5.87 18.58
N TYR A 216 14.75 -5.29 17.92
CA TYR A 216 14.82 -3.93 17.37
C TYR A 216 13.88 -2.94 18.05
N GLY A 217 13.21 -3.32 19.15
CA GLY A 217 12.25 -2.45 19.85
C GLY A 217 11.05 -2.03 18.99
N LEU A 218 10.61 -2.89 18.07
CA LEU A 218 9.56 -2.58 17.10
C LEU A 218 8.18 -3.03 17.59
N SER A 219 7.15 -2.21 17.37
CA SER A 219 5.76 -2.68 17.46
C SER A 219 5.48 -3.81 16.47
N ALA A 220 4.40 -4.57 16.68
CA ALA A 220 4.01 -5.64 15.77
C ALA A 220 3.81 -5.14 14.32
N HIS A 221 3.27 -3.92 14.14
CA HIS A 221 3.09 -3.28 12.84
C HIS A 221 4.43 -2.93 12.17
N GLN A 222 5.38 -2.38 12.92
CA GLN A 222 6.72 -2.09 12.41
C GLN A 222 7.48 -3.38 12.07
N GLY A 223 7.36 -4.41 12.92
CA GLY A 223 7.90 -5.74 12.62
C GLY A 223 7.31 -6.34 11.34
N ALA A 224 5.99 -6.21 11.13
CA ALA A 224 5.32 -6.65 9.90
C ALA A 224 5.85 -5.89 8.67
N ALA A 225 5.95 -4.55 8.78
CA ALA A 225 6.54 -3.69 7.76
C ALA A 225 7.98 -4.11 7.41
N PHE A 226 8.78 -4.48 8.41
CA PHE A 226 10.14 -4.96 8.19
C PHE A 226 10.17 -6.30 7.44
N VAL A 227 9.28 -7.24 7.77
CA VAL A 227 9.13 -8.51 7.04
C VAL A 227 8.74 -8.25 5.58
N ILE A 228 7.83 -7.31 5.32
CA ILE A 228 7.41 -6.93 3.96
C ILE A 228 8.61 -6.43 3.15
N ALA A 229 9.43 -5.54 3.73
CA ALA A 229 10.64 -5.02 3.09
C ALA A 229 11.62 -6.15 2.73
N ARG A 230 11.94 -6.99 3.72
CA ARG A 230 12.87 -8.11 3.57
C ARG A 230 12.39 -9.13 2.53
N ARG A 231 11.09 -9.43 2.52
CA ARG A 231 10.48 -10.36 1.55
C ARG A 231 10.59 -9.83 0.13
N ALA A 232 10.40 -8.53 -0.09
CA ALA A 232 10.56 -7.92 -1.40
C ALA A 232 12.00 -7.98 -1.91
N LEU A 233 12.99 -7.87 -1.01
CA LEU A 233 14.42 -8.10 -1.33
C LEU A 233 14.76 -9.59 -1.57
N GLY A 234 13.84 -10.51 -1.29
CA GLY A 234 14.00 -11.95 -1.51
C GLY A 234 14.50 -12.73 -0.29
N PHE A 235 14.50 -12.14 0.90
CA PHE A 235 14.84 -12.86 2.13
C PHE A 235 13.66 -13.73 2.62
N THR A 236 14.01 -14.84 3.27
CA THR A 236 13.05 -15.75 3.91
C THR A 236 13.32 -15.83 5.41
N GLU A 237 12.26 -15.78 6.22
CA GLU A 237 12.40 -15.83 7.68
C GLU A 237 12.32 -17.26 8.22
N LYS A 238 13.32 -17.65 9.03
CA LYS A 238 13.28 -18.87 9.82
C LYS A 238 12.61 -18.60 11.17
N VAL A 239 11.92 -19.61 11.71
CA VAL A 239 11.36 -19.53 13.08
C VAL A 239 12.52 -19.51 14.09
N PRO A 240 12.53 -18.58 15.06
CA PRO A 240 13.52 -18.54 16.13
C PRO A 240 13.63 -19.87 16.90
N LYS A 241 14.87 -20.27 17.23
CA LYS A 241 15.15 -21.52 17.97
C LYS A 241 14.44 -21.58 19.32
N GLU A 242 14.36 -20.45 20.02
CA GLU A 242 13.68 -20.36 21.32
C GLU A 242 12.20 -20.78 21.22
N ILE A 243 11.49 -20.30 20.20
CA ILE A 243 10.08 -20.67 19.96
C ILE A 243 9.97 -22.13 19.57
N LEU A 244 10.90 -22.62 18.74
CA LEU A 244 10.92 -24.04 18.39
C LEU A 244 11.10 -24.91 19.63
N ASN A 245 12.06 -24.60 20.50
CA ASN A 245 12.30 -25.35 21.73
C ASN A 245 11.04 -25.40 22.62
N ARG A 246 10.34 -24.28 22.78
CA ARG A 246 9.08 -24.23 23.56
C ARG A 246 7.95 -25.03 22.94
N LEU A 247 7.92 -25.16 21.61
CA LEU A 247 6.89 -25.91 20.90
C LEU A 247 7.12 -27.41 20.85
N SER A 248 8.33 -27.90 21.15
CA SER A 248 8.74 -29.31 21.01
C SER A 248 8.27 -29.90 19.67
N PRO A 249 8.83 -29.43 18.53
CA PRO A 249 8.34 -29.80 17.21
C PRO A 249 8.44 -31.31 17.06
N ARG A 250 7.32 -31.99 16.80
CA ARG A 250 7.34 -33.45 16.56
C ARG A 250 8.24 -33.76 15.36
N GLU A 251 8.88 -34.93 15.36
CA GLU A 251 9.64 -35.42 14.20
C GLU A 251 8.83 -35.25 12.90
N GLY A 252 9.49 -34.75 11.84
CA GLY A 252 8.87 -34.54 10.52
C GLY A 252 8.31 -33.13 10.24
N TRP A 253 8.49 -32.14 11.12
CA TRP A 253 8.12 -30.75 10.81
C TRP A 253 9.09 -30.10 9.80
N GLN A 254 8.67 -29.98 8.53
CA GLN A 254 9.44 -29.28 7.50
C GLN A 254 9.60 -27.78 7.82
N HIS A 255 10.84 -27.27 7.76
CA HIS A 255 11.20 -25.91 8.16
C HIS A 255 10.36 -24.79 7.50
N PHE A 256 10.03 -24.91 6.22
CA PHE A 256 9.26 -23.89 5.50
C PHE A 256 7.76 -23.86 5.85
N LYS A 257 7.24 -24.92 6.49
CA LYS A 257 5.84 -25.01 6.96
C LYS A 257 5.67 -24.54 8.41
N LEU A 258 6.77 -24.26 9.12
CA LEU A 258 6.75 -23.94 10.56
C LEU A 258 5.92 -22.70 10.88
N TRP A 259 6.04 -21.62 10.10
CA TRP A 259 5.22 -20.43 10.30
C TRP A 259 3.73 -20.70 10.11
N GLY A 260 3.36 -21.59 9.19
CA GLY A 260 1.98 -22.03 9.02
C GLY A 260 1.46 -22.81 10.21
N LYS A 261 2.27 -23.73 10.75
CA LYS A 261 1.93 -24.48 11.98
C LYS A 261 1.79 -23.55 13.18
N LEU A 262 2.74 -22.63 13.38
CA LEU A 262 2.69 -21.63 14.45
C LEU A 262 1.45 -20.74 14.33
N SER A 263 1.12 -20.29 13.12
CA SER A 263 -0.11 -19.52 12.88
C SER A 263 -1.37 -20.33 13.20
N GLY A 264 -1.39 -21.62 12.85
CA GLY A 264 -2.46 -22.54 13.22
C GLY A 264 -2.62 -22.69 14.74
N LEU A 265 -1.51 -22.89 15.46
CA LEU A 265 -1.49 -22.96 16.92
C LEU A 265 -1.95 -21.65 17.57
N PHE A 266 -1.50 -20.51 17.04
CA PHE A 266 -1.91 -19.18 17.48
C PHE A 266 -3.43 -19.00 17.37
N ARG A 267 -4.03 -19.39 16.23
CA ARG A 267 -5.48 -19.34 16.01
C ARG A 267 -6.25 -20.32 16.91
N ALA A 268 -5.74 -21.54 17.09
CA ALA A 268 -6.37 -22.56 17.92
C ALA A 268 -6.38 -22.15 19.40
N ALA A 269 -5.27 -21.62 19.89
CA ALA A 269 -5.14 -21.09 21.24
C ALA A 269 -6.13 -19.94 21.48
N ARG A 270 -6.31 -19.04 20.51
CA ARG A 270 -7.31 -17.97 20.60
C ARG A 270 -8.72 -18.52 20.82
N LYS A 271 -9.11 -19.49 19.98
CA LYS A 271 -10.43 -20.14 20.07
C LYS A 271 -10.62 -20.82 21.43
N ARG A 272 -9.57 -21.45 21.98
CA ARG A 272 -9.61 -22.08 23.30
C ARG A 272 -9.76 -21.05 24.41
N ALA A 273 -8.99 -19.97 24.38
CA ALA A 273 -9.07 -18.91 25.38
C ALA A 273 -10.47 -18.27 25.43
N VAL A 274 -11.06 -17.95 24.26
CA VAL A 274 -12.44 -17.45 24.16
C VAL A 274 -13.46 -18.43 24.75
N ARG A 275 -13.35 -19.74 24.46
CA ARG A 275 -14.22 -20.78 25.03
C ARG A 275 -14.10 -20.89 26.55
N ASN A 276 -12.91 -20.66 27.08
CA ASN A 276 -12.62 -20.75 28.52
C ASN A 276 -12.99 -19.46 29.27
N GLY A 277 -13.74 -18.55 28.66
CA GLY A 277 -14.17 -17.29 29.30
C GLY A 277 -13.06 -16.23 29.43
N HIS A 278 -11.88 -16.45 28.85
CA HIS A 278 -10.87 -15.39 28.76
C HIS A 278 -11.36 -14.36 27.73
N MET A 279 -11.84 -13.23 28.23
CA MET A 279 -12.21 -12.08 27.42
C MET A 279 -10.93 -11.37 26.98
N ILE A 280 -10.55 -11.59 25.72
CA ILE A 280 -9.31 -11.03 25.17
C ILE A 280 -9.66 -9.79 24.35
N LEU A 281 -9.51 -8.61 24.94
CA LEU A 281 -9.67 -7.34 24.22
C LEU A 281 -8.65 -7.17 23.07
N GLY A 282 -7.52 -7.89 23.07
CA GLY A 282 -6.56 -7.86 21.97
C GLY A 282 -5.62 -9.05 21.84
N TRP A 283 -6.05 -10.15 21.21
CA TRP A 283 -5.25 -11.37 21.01
C TRP A 283 -3.95 -11.15 20.25
N ASN A 284 -2.86 -11.01 20.99
CA ASN A 284 -1.52 -10.74 20.48
C ASN A 284 -0.54 -11.89 20.82
N PRO A 285 0.67 -11.92 20.22
CA PRO A 285 1.67 -12.93 20.51
C PRO A 285 2.13 -13.05 21.98
N GLU A 286 2.09 -11.99 22.78
CA GLU A 286 2.43 -12.04 24.22
C GLU A 286 1.37 -12.78 25.00
N GLU A 287 0.11 -12.42 24.78
CA GLU A 287 -1.03 -13.09 25.37
C GLU A 287 -1.08 -14.56 24.96
N TRP A 288 -0.69 -14.88 23.72
CA TRP A 288 -0.55 -16.27 23.29
C TRP A 288 0.56 -17.00 24.04
N LEU A 289 1.74 -16.39 24.22
CA LEU A 289 2.82 -17.00 25.00
C LEU A 289 2.39 -17.24 26.45
N SER A 290 1.76 -16.25 27.08
CA SER A 290 1.24 -16.35 28.44
C SER A 290 0.16 -17.43 28.55
N PHE A 291 -0.80 -17.48 27.63
CA PHE A 291 -1.86 -18.49 27.64
C PHE A 291 -1.35 -19.91 27.37
N MET A 292 -0.31 -20.06 26.55
CA MET A 292 0.24 -21.37 26.19
C MET A 292 1.24 -21.90 27.22
N PHE A 293 2.00 -21.02 27.86
CA PHE A 293 3.18 -21.37 28.65
C PHE A 293 3.23 -20.73 30.04
N GLY A 294 2.26 -19.89 30.41
CA GLY A 294 2.23 -19.13 31.67
C GLY A 294 1.85 -19.92 32.92
N ASN A 295 1.54 -21.22 32.80
CA ASN A 295 1.37 -22.12 33.93
C ASN A 295 2.60 -23.05 34.07
N SER A 296 3.79 -22.46 34.20
CA SER A 296 5.02 -23.20 34.48
C SER A 296 5.87 -22.41 35.45
N SER A 297 5.42 -22.40 36.71
CA SER A 297 6.21 -22.07 37.89
C SER A 297 6.42 -23.35 38.69
#